data_AF-A0A662I4R1-F1
#
_entry.id   AF-A0A662I4R1-F1
#
_cell.length_a   1.000
_cell.length_b   1.000
_cell.length_c   1.000
_cell.angle_alpha   90.00
_cell.angle_beta   90.00
_cell.angle_gamma   90.00
#
_symmetry.space_group_name_H-M   'P 1'
#
loop_
_entity.id
_entity.type
_entity.pdbx_description
1 polymer ?
#
loop_
_entity_poly.entity_id
_entity_poly.type
_entity_poly.pdbx_seq_one_letter_code
_entity_poly.pdbx_strand_id
1 'polypeptide(L)'
;MFAASYDEIVINSKKRVTIFDFPLKFYKKYLADKLKFVKVLSIKRKYSYYSGPRILVKVNKKDADEIRAYLLVVLSEDYDWNLLEYEENSIE
;
A
#
# COMPACT_ATOMS: atom_id res chain seq x y z
N MET A 1 -2.76 -30.03 8.45
CA MET A 1 -1.64 -29.98 7.49
C MET A 1 -1.40 -28.51 7.19
N PHE A 2 -0.37 -27.90 7.77
CA PHE A 2 -0.08 -26.48 7.63
C PHE A 2 1.03 -26.29 6.60
N ALA A 3 0.77 -25.50 5.56
CA ALA A 3 1.80 -24.97 4.68
C ALA A 3 1.59 -23.46 4.57
N ALA A 4 2.13 -22.74 5.55
CA ALA A 4 2.36 -21.30 5.43
C ALA A 4 3.57 -21.12 4.51
N SER A 5 3.37 -20.64 3.28
CA SER A 5 4.49 -20.21 2.44
C SER A 5 4.80 -18.74 2.75
N TYR A 6 5.86 -18.54 3.52
CA TYR A 6 6.51 -17.26 3.71
C TYR A 6 7.20 -16.85 2.40
N ASP A 7 6.61 -15.92 1.66
CA ASP A 7 7.34 -15.18 0.61
C ASP A 7 7.84 -13.86 1.21
N GLU A 8 8.95 -13.99 1.93
CA GLU A 8 9.86 -12.92 2.36
C GLU A 8 11.02 -12.91 1.32
N ILE A 9 11.44 -11.81 0.67
CA ILE A 9 12.54 -10.86 0.97
C ILE A 9 12.89 -10.16 -0.40
N VAL A 10 13.31 -8.88 -0.54
CA VAL A 10 14.70 -8.34 -0.67
C VAL A 10 14.68 -6.79 -0.75
N ILE A 11 15.73 -6.16 -0.17
CA ILE A 11 15.95 -4.76 0.27
C ILE A 11 16.79 -3.89 -0.72
N ASN A 12 16.78 -2.54 -0.53
CA ASN A 12 17.79 -1.45 -0.80
C ASN A 12 17.51 -0.46 -1.98
N SER A 13 17.66 0.90 -1.99
CA SER A 13 17.96 2.02 -1.04
C SER A 13 17.62 3.41 -1.69
N LYS A 14 17.19 4.44 -0.90
CA LYS A 14 17.79 5.82 -0.79
C LYS A 14 16.91 6.94 -0.15
N LYS A 15 15.59 6.82 0.02
CA LYS A 15 14.75 7.84 0.70
C LYS A 15 13.64 7.14 1.49
N ARG A 16 13.25 7.64 2.67
CA ARG A 16 12.13 7.09 3.45
C ARG A 16 10.87 7.07 2.60
N VAL A 17 10.33 5.89 2.40
CA VAL A 17 9.24 5.64 1.48
C VAL A 17 8.23 4.75 2.16
N THR A 18 6.96 5.04 1.93
CA THR A 18 5.86 4.24 2.44
C THR A 18 5.30 3.39 1.30
N ILE A 19 5.01 2.14 1.61
CA ILE A 19 4.34 1.22 0.71
C ILE A 19 2.98 0.91 1.30
N PHE A 20 1.95 1.17 0.52
CA PHE A 20 0.60 0.76 0.84
C PHE A 20 0.19 -0.45 0.02
N ASP A 21 -0.46 -1.43 0.66
CA ASP A 21 -0.93 -2.66 0.03
C ASP A 21 -2.45 -2.81 0.07
N PHE A 22 -3.10 -2.64 -1.09
CA PHE A 22 -4.56 -2.63 -1.19
C PHE A 22 -5.11 -3.76 -2.06
N PRO A 23 -6.31 -4.30 -1.76
CA PRO A 23 -7.07 -5.05 -2.73
C PRO A 23 -7.36 -4.23 -3.99
N LEU A 24 -7.32 -4.86 -5.17
CA LEU A 24 -7.51 -4.17 -6.45
C LEU A 24 -8.86 -3.42 -6.54
N LYS A 25 -9.92 -4.00 -5.96
CA LYS A 25 -11.25 -3.37 -5.95
C LYS A 25 -11.26 -2.06 -5.16
N PHE A 26 -10.67 -2.06 -3.96
CA PHE A 26 -10.53 -0.88 -3.12
C PHE A 26 -9.71 0.21 -3.83
N TYR A 27 -8.56 -0.19 -4.40
CA TYR A 27 -7.71 0.72 -5.18
C TYR A 27 -8.49 1.42 -6.29
N LYS A 28 -9.25 0.66 -7.10
CA LYS A 28 -10.04 1.20 -8.20
C LYS A 28 -11.16 2.14 -7.74
N LYS A 29 -11.81 1.80 -6.62
CA LYS A 29 -12.98 2.54 -6.12
C LYS A 29 -12.59 3.86 -5.45
N TYR A 30 -11.51 3.87 -4.66
CA TYR A 30 -11.21 4.98 -3.75
C TYR A 30 -9.86 5.66 -4.01
N LEU A 31 -8.86 4.96 -4.53
CA LEU A 31 -7.49 5.49 -4.59
C LEU A 31 -7.03 5.91 -5.97
N ALA A 32 -7.51 5.28 -7.04
CA ALA A 32 -6.99 5.50 -8.39
C ALA A 32 -7.03 6.98 -8.82
N ASP A 33 -8.10 7.70 -8.48
CA ASP A 33 -8.22 9.13 -8.77
C ASP A 33 -7.46 10.00 -7.77
N LYS A 34 -7.48 9.67 -6.48
CA LYS A 34 -6.75 10.41 -5.45
C LYS A 34 -5.23 10.39 -5.71
N LEU A 35 -4.70 9.28 -6.23
CA LEU A 35 -3.29 9.13 -6.54
C LEU A 35 -2.80 10.01 -7.70
N LYS A 36 -3.70 10.66 -8.47
CA LYS A 36 -3.33 11.66 -9.47
C LYS A 36 -2.82 12.96 -8.85
N PHE A 37 -3.12 13.21 -7.57
CA PHE A 37 -2.78 14.45 -6.86
C PHE A 37 -1.52 14.34 -5.99
N VAL A 38 -0.93 13.14 -5.90
CA VAL A 38 0.26 12.87 -5.08
C VAL A 38 1.39 12.36 -5.96
N LYS A 39 2.64 12.54 -5.52
CA LYS A 39 3.79 12.06 -6.29
C LYS A 39 4.01 10.56 -6.07
N VAL A 40 3.41 9.76 -6.95
CA VAL A 40 3.62 8.31 -6.97
C VAL A 40 4.99 7.95 -7.56
N LEU A 41 5.77 7.16 -6.81
CA LEU A 41 7.07 6.68 -7.24
C LEU A 41 6.96 5.39 -8.07
N SER A 42 6.06 4.49 -7.67
CA SER A 42 5.72 3.31 -8.47
C SER A 42 4.37 2.70 -8.06
N ILE A 43 3.74 2.00 -8.99
CA ILE A 43 2.56 1.18 -8.76
C ILE A 43 2.86 -0.22 -9.31
N LYS A 44 2.70 -1.25 -8.48
CA LYS A 44 2.89 -2.65 -8.88
C LYS A 44 1.62 -3.44 -8.63
N ARG A 45 1.29 -4.34 -9.56
CA ARG A 45 0.23 -5.33 -9.36
C ARG A 45 0.87 -6.59 -8.78
N LYS A 46 0.27 -7.15 -7.74
CA LYS A 46 0.64 -8.45 -7.17
C LYS A 46 -0.60 -9.33 -7.12
N TYR A 47 -0.41 -10.64 -7.21
CA TYR A 47 -1.45 -11.60 -6.92
C TYR A 47 -1.09 -12.33 -5.62
N SER A 48 -2.01 -12.34 -4.67
CA SER A 48 -1.92 -13.17 -3.46
C SER A 48 -2.86 -14.35 -3.65
N TYR A 49 -2.36 -15.57 -3.44
CA TYR A 49 -3.21 -16.76 -3.48
C TYR A 49 -4.40 -16.66 -2.50
N TYR A 50 -4.15 -16.10 -1.31
CA TYR A 50 -5.15 -16.00 -0.24
C TYR A 50 -6.03 -14.75 -0.32
N SER A 51 -5.51 -13.64 -0.84
CA SER A 51 -6.22 -12.35 -0.82
C SER A 51 -6.48 -11.75 -2.21
N GLY A 52 -6.22 -12.52 -3.26
CA GLY A 52 -6.52 -12.17 -4.63
C GLY A 52 -5.63 -11.06 -5.21
N PRO A 53 -6.10 -10.32 -6.23
CA PRO A 53 -5.32 -9.28 -6.88
C PRO A 53 -5.15 -8.06 -5.98
N ARG A 54 -3.90 -7.62 -5.82
CA ARG A 54 -3.48 -6.50 -4.97
C ARG A 54 -2.69 -5.46 -5.75
N ILE A 55 -2.70 -4.23 -5.24
CA ILE A 55 -1.93 -3.10 -5.75
C ILE A 55 -1.02 -2.59 -4.64
N LEU A 56 0.28 -2.55 -4.94
CA LEU A 56 1.29 -1.91 -4.11
C LEU A 56 1.56 -0.51 -4.67
N VAL A 57 1.42 0.50 -3.82
CA VAL A 57 1.68 1.90 -4.18
C VAL A 57 2.85 2.40 -3.34
N LYS A 58 3.91 2.87 -4.02
CA LYS A 58 5.12 3.39 -3.39
C LYS A 58 5.15 4.91 -3.53
N VAL A 59 5.24 5.65 -2.43
CA VAL A 59 5.24 7.12 -2.39
C VAL A 59 6.27 7.66 -1.40
N ASN A 60 6.70 8.91 -1.55
CA ASN A 60 7.54 9.52 -0.51
C ASN A 60 6.72 9.77 0.77
N LYS A 61 7.41 10.01 1.89
CA LYS A 61 6.76 10.20 3.19
C LYS A 61 5.70 11.31 3.22
N LYS A 62 5.95 12.46 2.59
CA LYS A 62 5.00 13.58 2.59
C LYS A 62 3.69 13.20 1.90
N ASP A 63 3.78 12.57 0.73
CA ASP A 63 2.62 12.07 -0.02
C ASP A 63 1.95 10.89 0.69
N ALA A 64 2.72 10.08 1.43
CA ALA A 64 2.19 9.01 2.27
C ALA A 64 1.28 9.54 3.37
N ASP A 65 1.68 10.60 4.06
CA ASP A 65 0.87 11.21 5.12
C ASP A 65 -0.46 11.76 4.56
N GLU A 66 -0.46 12.31 3.35
CA GLU A 66 -1.69 12.74 2.67
C GLU A 66 -2.60 11.56 2.30
N ILE A 67 -2.03 10.48 1.74
CA ILE A 67 -2.78 9.25 1.44
C ILE A 67 -3.35 8.65 2.73
N ARG A 68 -2.56 8.61 3.81
CA ARG A 68 -2.98 8.08 5.12
C ARG A 68 -4.15 8.86 5.69
N ALA A 69 -4.09 10.20 5.66
CA ALA A 69 -5.19 11.04 6.11
C ALA A 69 -6.48 10.78 5.30
N TYR A 70 -6.37 10.68 3.98
CA TYR A 70 -7.51 10.34 3.11
C TYR A 70 -8.09 8.95 3.43
N LEU A 71 -7.23 7.96 3.61
CA LEU A 71 -7.63 6.58 3.92
C LEU A 71 -8.36 6.49 5.25
N LEU A 72 -7.91 7.22 6.29
CA LEU A 72 -8.59 7.22 7.58
C LEU A 72 -10.03 7.74 7.47
N VAL A 73 -10.28 8.74 6.61
CA VAL A 73 -11.63 9.23 6.34
C VAL A 73 -12.45 8.16 5.62
N VAL A 74 -11.92 7.60 4.53
CA VAL A 74 -12.63 6.57 3.73
C VAL A 74 -12.95 5.32 4.56
N LEU A 75 -12.01 4.85 5.38
CA LEU A 75 -12.19 3.65 6.21
C LEU A 75 -13.09 3.89 7.42
N SER A 76 -13.30 5.15 7.83
CA SER A 76 -14.30 5.47 8.87
C SER A 76 -15.74 5.29 8.38
N GLU A 77 -15.95 5.27 7.06
CA GLU A 77 -17.26 5.11 6.43
C GLU A 77 -17.51 3.68 5.90
N ASP A 78 -16.45 2.86 5.78
CA ASP A 78 -16.50 1.52 5.15
C ASP A 78 -15.54 0.53 5.87
N TYR A 79 -16.09 -0.24 6.82
CA TYR A 79 -15.35 -1.15 7.72
C TYR A 79 -14.89 -2.46 7.06
N ASP A 80 -15.25 -2.74 5.81
CA ASP A 80 -14.93 -4.02 5.14
C ASP A 80 -13.46 -4.14 4.72
N TRP A 81 -12.66 -3.09 4.92
CA TRP A 81 -11.31 -2.99 4.41
C TRP A 81 -10.28 -2.77 5.50
N ASN A 82 -9.25 -3.62 5.52
CA ASN A 82 -8.08 -3.45 6.39
C ASN A 82 -6.93 -2.81 5.61
N LEU A 83 -6.35 -1.76 6.19
CA LEU A 83 -5.15 -1.10 5.67
C LEU A 83 -3.90 -1.83 6.19
N LEU A 84 -3.04 -2.25 5.26
CA LEU A 84 -1.69 -2.70 5.58
C LEU A 84 -0.71 -1.64 5.09
N GLU A 85 0.06 -1.11 6.03
CA GLU A 85 1.05 -0.08 5.81
C GLU A 85 2.44 -0.58 6.24
N TYR A 86 3.43 -0.28 5.39
CA TYR A 86 4.82 -0.64 5.63
C TYR A 86 5.69 0.62 5.51
N GLU A 87 6.43 0.94 6.58
CA GLU A 87 7.41 2.02 6.58
C GLU A 87 8.81 1.47 6.25
N GLU A 88 9.44 2.05 5.22
CA GLU A 88 10.84 1.78 4.88
C GLU A 88 11.72 2.80 5.66
N ASN A 89 12.26 2.38 6.81
CA ASN A 89 13.17 3.21 7.63
C ASN A 89 14.62 3.11 7.15
N SER A 90 15.29 4.27 7.04
CA SER A 90 16.75 4.34 6.85
C SER A 90 17.44 3.93 8.14
N ILE A 91 18.32 2.92 8.09
CA ILE A 91 19.31 2.65 9.14
C ILE A 91 20.59 3.38 8.74
N GLU A 92 21.19 4.12 9.68
CA GLU A 92 22.47 4.83 9.55
C GLU A 92 23.64 3.89 9.24
#